data_AF-A0A964RSM0-F1
#
_entry.id   AF-A0A964RSM0-F1
#
_cell.length_a   1.000
_cell.length_b   1.000
_cell.length_c   1.000
_cell.angle_alpha   90.00
_cell.angle_beta   90.00
_cell.angle_gamma   90.00
#
_symmetry.space_group_name_H-M   'P 1'
#
loop_
_entity.id
_entity.type
_entity.pdbx_description
1 polymer ?
#
loop_
_entity_poly.entity_id
_entity_poly.type
_entity_poly.pdbx_seq_one_letter_code
_entity_poly.pdbx_strand_id
1 'polypeptide(L)'
;MNTKNILVILTLLLIILSIIVFIYGFKINKRKVIVFKAKYTLIINFALILWIIAMISSISGNMNRYKWSLKSFIITGLFITLGLVLFRFSRINLNVFNSSKDMIYKTLENMLLKYGVEYECKKSKINIKNSKVFIRVLYTKFTKTCTVSVSSIKPPEKVIKVFEGFQDELNNQKSDLKSWMGILYIFLSILTFIASILILVLCFFIL
;
A
#
# COMPACT_ATOMS: atom_id res chain seq x y z
N MET A 1 23.38 -17.82 17.34
CA MET A 1 23.18 -17.70 15.88
C MET A 1 24.18 -16.66 15.38
N ASN A 2 25.05 -17.02 14.43
CA ASN A 2 26.13 -16.11 13.98
C ASN A 2 25.52 -14.87 13.28
N THR A 3 26.05 -13.68 13.53
CA THR A 3 25.53 -12.41 12.97
C THR A 3 25.49 -12.42 11.44
N LYS A 4 26.45 -13.12 10.81
CA LYS A 4 26.47 -13.42 9.37
C LYS A 4 25.21 -14.14 8.89
N ASN A 5 24.78 -15.18 9.61
CA ASN A 5 23.60 -15.98 9.22
C ASN A 5 22.31 -15.16 9.33
N ILE A 6 22.20 -14.29 10.35
CA ILE A 6 21.05 -13.38 10.50
C ILE A 6 20.99 -12.40 9.33
N LEU A 7 22.14 -11.82 8.94
CA LEU A 7 22.21 -10.85 7.84
C LEU A 7 21.86 -11.48 6.48
N VAL A 8 22.33 -12.70 6.22
CA VAL A 8 21.96 -13.46 5.01
C VAL A 8 20.46 -13.73 4.95
N ILE A 9 19.86 -14.20 6.05
CA ILE A 9 18.41 -14.47 6.12
C ILE A 9 17.59 -13.19 5.88
N LEU A 10 17.97 -12.07 6.52
CA LEU A 10 17.32 -10.79 6.32
C LEU A 10 17.42 -10.31 4.86
N THR A 11 18.59 -10.48 4.24
CA THR A 11 18.81 -10.09 2.85
C THR A 11 17.97 -10.94 1.89
N LEU A 12 17.85 -12.25 2.13
CA LEU A 12 16.97 -13.13 1.35
C LEU A 12 15.49 -12.74 1.49
N LEU A 13 15.04 -12.38 2.69
CA LEU A 13 13.68 -11.88 2.91
C LEU A 13 13.41 -10.60 2.12
N LEU A 14 14.40 -9.69 2.04
CA LEU A 14 14.28 -8.46 1.25
C LEU A 14 14.20 -8.73 -0.25
N ILE A 15 14.95 -9.71 -0.76
CA ILE A 15 14.85 -10.15 -2.15
C ILE A 15 13.42 -10.67 -2.44
N ILE A 16 12.88 -11.55 -1.60
CA ILE A 16 11.52 -12.07 -1.75
C ILE A 16 10.51 -10.92 -1.74
N LEU A 17 10.66 -9.97 -0.81
CA LEU A 17 9.78 -8.82 -0.68
C LEU A 17 9.84 -7.92 -1.92
N SER A 18 11.03 -7.69 -2.48
CA SER A 18 11.19 -6.95 -3.74
C SER A 18 10.42 -7.63 -4.87
N ILE A 19 10.57 -8.95 -5.07
CA ILE A 19 9.83 -9.70 -6.09
C ILE A 19 8.30 -9.55 -5.92
N ILE A 20 7.80 -9.58 -4.69
CA ILE A 20 6.37 -9.36 -4.41
C ILE A 20 5.95 -7.94 -4.83
N VAL A 21 6.74 -6.91 -4.48
CA VAL A 21 6.48 -5.51 -4.88
C VAL A 21 6.57 -5.34 -6.40
N PHE A 22 7.50 -6.02 -7.07
CA PHE A 22 7.63 -6.05 -8.52
C PHE A 22 6.36 -6.56 -9.19
N ILE A 23 5.89 -7.74 -8.78
CA ILE A 23 4.66 -8.37 -9.31
C ILE A 23 3.46 -7.45 -9.07
N TYR A 24 3.42 -6.80 -7.90
CA TYR A 24 2.37 -5.85 -7.55
C TYR A 24 2.38 -4.60 -8.44
N GLY A 25 3.56 -4.02 -8.67
CA GLY A 25 3.76 -2.90 -9.59
C GLY A 25 3.36 -3.26 -11.02
N PHE A 26 3.75 -4.46 -11.49
CA PHE A 26 3.32 -5.00 -12.79
C PHE A 26 1.81 -5.16 -12.88
N LYS A 27 1.17 -5.65 -11.81
CA LYS A 27 -0.29 -5.76 -11.76
C LYS A 27 -0.92 -4.39 -11.92
N ILE A 28 -0.49 -3.38 -11.15
CA ILE A 28 -0.99 -1.99 -11.23
C ILE A 28 -0.78 -1.38 -12.61
N ASN A 29 0.32 -1.71 -13.30
CA ASN A 29 0.62 -1.17 -14.62
C ASN A 29 -0.23 -1.78 -15.77
N LYS A 30 -1.10 -2.77 -15.48
CA LYS A 30 -2.04 -3.32 -16.47
C LYS A 30 -3.16 -2.31 -16.78
N ARG A 31 -3.75 -2.39 -17.99
CA ARG A 31 -4.91 -1.58 -18.45
C ARG A 31 -6.22 -2.02 -17.80
N LYS A 32 -6.22 -2.17 -16.49
CA LYS A 32 -7.35 -2.63 -15.69
C LYS A 32 -7.43 -1.79 -14.44
N VAL A 33 -8.64 -1.48 -14.00
CA VAL A 33 -8.85 -0.81 -12.72
C VAL A 33 -8.52 -1.81 -11.63
N ILE A 34 -7.72 -1.38 -10.67
CA ILE A 34 -7.25 -2.26 -9.61
C ILE A 34 -7.59 -1.65 -8.28
N VAL A 35 -8.34 -2.42 -7.49
CA VAL A 35 -8.77 -2.03 -6.16
C VAL A 35 -8.00 -2.85 -5.13
N PHE A 36 -7.32 -2.15 -4.23
CA PHE A 36 -6.67 -2.76 -3.07
C PHE A 36 -7.25 -2.21 -1.78
N LYS A 37 -7.39 -3.09 -0.78
CA LYS A 37 -7.59 -2.64 0.60
C LYS A 37 -6.33 -1.86 1.01
N ALA A 38 -6.49 -0.63 1.49
CA ALA A 38 -5.39 0.26 1.81
C ALA A 38 -4.39 -0.33 2.82
N LYS A 39 -4.84 -1.30 3.64
CA LYS A 39 -3.99 -2.10 4.53
C LYS A 39 -2.80 -2.74 3.79
N TYR A 40 -3.00 -3.24 2.55
CA TYR A 40 -1.95 -3.88 1.77
C TYR A 40 -0.98 -2.87 1.17
N THR A 41 -1.50 -1.73 0.71
CA THR A 41 -0.65 -0.62 0.22
C THR A 41 0.22 -0.06 1.36
N LEU A 42 -0.32 0.00 2.58
CA LEU A 42 0.40 0.44 3.76
C LEU A 42 1.52 -0.53 4.14
N ILE A 43 1.29 -1.86 4.09
CA ILE A 43 2.36 -2.86 4.29
C ILE A 43 3.49 -2.64 3.30
N ILE A 44 3.17 -2.49 2.02
CA ILE A 44 4.18 -2.32 0.95
C ILE A 44 4.99 -1.04 1.17
N ASN A 45 4.32 0.09 1.44
CA ASN A 45 5.00 1.36 1.69
C ASN A 45 5.85 1.32 2.97
N PHE A 46 5.36 0.65 4.01
CA PHE A 46 6.06 0.52 5.28
C PHE A 46 7.30 -0.38 5.16
N ALA A 47 7.19 -1.49 4.43
CA ALA A 47 8.30 -2.34 4.04
C ALA A 47 9.40 -1.56 3.27
N LEU A 48 9.01 -0.72 2.31
CA LEU A 48 9.93 0.12 1.56
C LEU A 48 10.66 1.12 2.47
N ILE A 49 9.95 1.76 3.42
CA ILE A 49 10.56 2.70 4.37
C ILE A 49 11.59 2.00 5.28
N LEU A 50 11.22 0.86 5.87
CA LEU A 50 12.15 0.08 6.69
C LEU A 50 13.40 -0.33 5.91
N TRP A 51 13.22 -0.68 4.64
CA TRP A 51 14.33 -1.02 3.76
C TRP A 51 15.25 0.17 3.48
N ILE A 52 14.71 1.36 3.19
CA ILE A 52 15.49 2.59 3.01
C ILE A 52 16.30 2.90 4.27
N ILE A 53 15.69 2.78 5.45
CA ILE A 53 16.38 3.01 6.73
C ILE A 53 17.52 2.00 6.93
N ALA A 54 17.29 0.72 6.63
CA ALA A 54 18.32 -0.32 6.71
C ALA A 54 19.48 -0.05 5.74
N MET A 55 19.18 0.40 4.52
CA MET A 55 20.17 0.83 3.53
C MET A 55 21.02 2.00 4.01
N ILE A 56 20.39 3.09 4.46
CA ILE A 56 21.08 4.28 4.96
C ILE A 56 21.96 3.90 6.16
N SER A 57 21.47 3.03 7.03
CA SER A 57 22.22 2.53 8.18
C SER A 57 23.42 1.66 7.77
N SER A 58 23.28 0.86 6.70
CA SER A 58 24.38 0.06 6.16
C SER A 58 25.44 0.91 5.43
N ILE A 59 25.04 1.96 4.73
CA ILE A 59 25.95 2.89 4.01
C ILE A 59 26.71 3.76 5.03
N SER A 60 26.01 4.32 6.03
CA SER A 60 26.63 5.12 7.09
C SER A 60 27.50 4.28 8.04
N GLY A 61 27.21 2.98 8.20
CA GLY A 61 28.02 2.03 8.95
C GLY A 61 29.41 1.76 8.36
N ASN A 62 29.65 2.15 7.10
CA ASN A 62 30.97 2.05 6.48
C ASN A 62 31.90 3.22 6.86
N MET A 63 31.42 4.22 7.61
CA MET A 63 32.25 5.36 8.05
C MET A 63 32.82 5.25 9.46
N ASN A 64 32.43 4.28 10.31
CA ASN A 64 33.21 3.88 11.50
C ASN A 64 32.55 2.70 12.26
N ARG A 65 33.31 1.59 12.41
CA ARG A 65 33.18 0.49 13.41
C ARG A 65 31.77 0.15 13.91
N TYR A 66 31.23 -0.96 13.41
CA TYR A 66 29.94 -1.55 13.77
C TYR A 66 29.76 -1.81 15.28
N LYS A 67 28.92 -1.00 15.93
CA LYS A 67 27.96 -1.47 16.94
C LYS A 67 26.59 -1.05 16.46
N TRP A 68 25.77 -2.00 16.02
CA TRP A 68 24.33 -1.77 15.93
C TRP A 68 23.87 -1.36 17.32
N SER A 69 23.67 -0.06 17.53
CA SER A 69 23.26 0.41 18.83
C SER A 69 21.85 -0.09 19.08
N LEU A 70 21.56 -0.50 20.31
CA LEU A 70 20.22 -0.89 20.77
C LEU A 70 19.15 0.13 20.31
N LYS A 71 19.53 1.42 20.18
CA LYS A 71 18.68 2.51 19.70
C LYS A 71 18.19 2.28 18.25
N SER A 72 19.03 1.80 17.33
CA SER A 72 18.64 1.55 15.94
C SER A 72 17.62 0.41 15.83
N PHE A 73 17.79 -0.64 16.64
CA PHE A 73 16.83 -1.75 16.71
C PHE A 73 15.50 -1.31 17.33
N ILE A 74 15.55 -0.51 18.41
CA ILE A 74 14.36 0.06 19.06
C ILE A 74 13.60 0.97 18.11
N ILE A 75 14.27 1.85 17.36
CA ILE A 75 13.63 2.74 16.38
C ILE A 75 12.94 1.91 15.30
N THR A 76 13.63 0.91 14.74
CA THR A 76 13.06 0.02 13.72
C THR A 76 11.84 -0.74 14.26
N GLY A 77 11.92 -1.26 15.50
CA GLY A 77 10.80 -1.92 16.20
C GLY A 77 9.63 -0.99 16.51
N LEU A 78 9.90 0.26 16.92
CA LEU A 78 8.89 1.29 17.14
C LEU A 78 8.15 1.62 15.84
N PHE A 79 8.88 1.80 14.74
CA PHE A 79 8.27 1.98 13.43
C PHE A 79 7.39 0.77 13.06
N ILE A 80 7.87 -0.47 13.25
CA ILE A 80 7.09 -1.70 12.96
C ILE A 80 5.80 -1.72 13.78
N THR A 81 5.90 -1.41 15.06
CA THR A 81 4.76 -1.39 15.98
C THR A 81 3.77 -0.28 15.61
N LEU A 82 4.26 0.91 15.25
CA LEU A 82 3.44 2.01 14.76
C LEU A 82 2.72 1.64 13.45
N GLY A 83 3.42 0.98 12.53
CA GLY A 83 2.85 0.44 11.29
C GLY A 83 1.75 -0.58 11.54
N LEU A 84 1.94 -1.48 12.51
CA LEU A 84 0.93 -2.48 12.95
C LEU A 84 -0.26 -1.86 13.69
N VAL A 85 -0.06 -0.78 14.46
CA VAL A 85 -1.16 -0.05 15.11
C VAL A 85 -2.00 0.68 14.06
N LEU A 86 -1.36 1.38 13.12
CA LEU A 86 -2.04 2.00 11.97
C LEU A 86 -2.78 0.96 11.10
N PHE A 87 -2.28 -0.28 11.05
CA PHE A 87 -2.91 -1.40 10.35
C PHE A 87 -4.30 -1.78 10.90
N ARG A 88 -4.52 -1.68 12.23
CA ARG A 88 -5.77 -2.10 12.87
C ARG A 88 -6.98 -1.23 12.47
N PHE A 89 -6.74 0.03 12.12
CA PHE A 89 -7.80 1.02 11.86
C PHE A 89 -8.23 1.14 10.39
N SER A 90 -7.52 0.52 9.44
CA SER A 90 -7.76 0.69 7.99
C SER A 90 -8.72 -0.35 7.37
N ARG A 91 -9.74 -0.83 8.09
CA ARG A 91 -10.60 -1.93 7.59
C ARG A 91 -11.41 -1.58 6.34
N ILE A 92 -11.74 -0.31 6.10
CA ILE A 92 -12.67 0.10 5.02
C ILE A 92 -12.11 1.30 4.23
N ASN A 93 -10.82 1.22 3.90
CA ASN A 93 -10.17 2.15 2.98
C ASN A 93 -9.76 1.36 1.74
N LEU A 94 -10.15 1.84 0.56
CA LEU A 94 -9.79 1.26 -0.73
C LEU A 94 -8.90 2.25 -1.49
N ASN A 95 -7.80 1.74 -2.01
CA ASN A 95 -6.98 2.44 -2.99
C ASN A 95 -7.32 1.88 -4.37
N VAL A 96 -7.85 2.75 -5.22
CA VAL A 96 -8.20 2.44 -6.60
C VAL A 96 -7.18 3.07 -7.52
N PHE A 97 -6.55 2.23 -8.33
CA PHE A 97 -5.59 2.62 -9.35
C PHE A 97 -6.25 2.58 -10.73
N ASN A 98 -5.74 3.39 -11.65
CA ASN A 98 -6.18 3.44 -13.04
C ASN A 98 -7.65 3.85 -13.18
N SER A 99 -8.15 4.75 -12.34
CA SER A 99 -9.54 5.21 -12.40
C SER A 99 -9.64 6.72 -12.61
N SER A 100 -10.71 7.16 -13.28
CA SER A 100 -11.09 8.57 -13.28
C SER A 100 -11.99 8.86 -12.09
N LYS A 101 -12.06 10.13 -11.68
CA LYS A 101 -12.99 10.56 -10.63
C LYS A 101 -14.42 10.17 -11.01
N ASP A 102 -14.85 10.48 -12.22
CA ASP A 102 -16.24 10.27 -12.65
C ASP A 102 -16.63 8.78 -12.66
N MET A 103 -15.72 7.90 -13.06
CA MET A 103 -15.93 6.45 -13.03
C MET A 103 -16.14 5.94 -11.60
N ILE A 104 -15.38 6.47 -10.63
CA ILE A 104 -15.51 6.12 -9.22
C ILE A 104 -16.85 6.57 -8.66
N TYR A 105 -17.25 7.81 -8.89
CA TYR A 105 -18.55 8.32 -8.41
C TYR A 105 -19.70 7.57 -9.05
N LYS A 106 -19.70 7.40 -10.37
CA LYS A 106 -20.75 6.67 -11.09
C LYS A 106 -20.89 5.24 -10.59
N THR A 107 -19.77 4.56 -10.33
CA THR A 107 -19.81 3.18 -9.82
C THR A 107 -20.28 3.12 -8.36
N LEU A 108 -19.89 4.08 -7.52
CA LEU A 108 -20.41 4.20 -6.15
C LEU A 108 -21.91 4.47 -6.12
N GLU A 109 -22.39 5.41 -6.93
CA GLU A 109 -23.81 5.76 -7.04
C GLU A 109 -24.64 4.55 -7.50
N ASN A 110 -24.19 3.85 -8.55
CA ASN A 110 -24.84 2.64 -9.02
C ASN A 110 -24.93 1.57 -7.92
N MET A 111 -23.86 1.37 -7.13
CA MET A 111 -23.89 0.40 -6.03
C MET A 111 -24.82 0.85 -4.90
N LEU A 112 -24.81 2.13 -4.53
CA LEU A 112 -25.70 2.66 -3.49
C LEU A 112 -27.18 2.47 -3.87
N LEU A 113 -27.53 2.77 -5.13
CA LEU A 113 -28.87 2.54 -5.68
C LEU A 113 -29.23 1.05 -5.69
N LYS A 114 -28.31 0.18 -6.16
CA LYS A 114 -28.51 -1.28 -6.21
C LYS A 114 -28.83 -1.89 -4.85
N TYR A 115 -28.23 -1.37 -3.77
CA TYR A 115 -28.46 -1.86 -2.41
C TYR A 115 -29.53 -1.06 -1.64
N GLY A 116 -30.27 -0.16 -2.33
CA GLY A 116 -31.34 0.63 -1.73
C GLY A 116 -30.86 1.53 -0.59
N VAL A 117 -29.65 2.06 -0.70
CA VAL A 117 -29.06 2.96 0.30
C VAL A 117 -29.33 4.39 -0.13
N GLU A 118 -30.13 5.11 0.64
CA GLU A 118 -30.35 6.53 0.40
C GLU A 118 -29.08 7.33 0.71
N TYR A 119 -28.73 8.25 -0.19
CA TYR A 119 -27.53 9.06 -0.05
C TYR A 119 -27.74 10.50 -0.48
N GLU A 120 -26.81 11.37 -0.08
CA GLU A 120 -26.68 12.74 -0.51
C GLU A 120 -25.22 13.00 -0.92
N CYS A 121 -24.99 13.43 -2.15
CA CYS A 121 -23.65 13.73 -2.64
C CYS A 121 -23.30 15.20 -2.34
N LYS A 122 -22.20 15.43 -1.60
CA LYS A 122 -21.65 16.75 -1.29
C LYS A 122 -20.16 16.78 -1.63
N LYS A 123 -19.83 17.32 -2.81
CA LYS A 123 -18.44 17.47 -3.31
C LYS A 123 -17.65 16.15 -3.26
N SER A 124 -16.68 16.03 -2.35
CA SER A 124 -15.81 14.87 -2.14
C SER A 124 -16.36 13.83 -1.15
N LYS A 125 -17.61 13.99 -0.73
CA LYS A 125 -18.26 13.17 0.30
C LYS A 125 -19.65 12.72 -0.16
N ILE A 126 -19.97 11.46 0.08
CA ILE A 126 -21.30 10.90 -0.08
C ILE A 126 -21.82 10.57 1.32
N ASN A 127 -22.82 11.32 1.77
CA ASN A 127 -23.45 11.10 3.08
C ASN A 127 -24.54 10.05 2.93
N ILE A 128 -24.52 9.03 3.78
CA ILE A 128 -25.56 8.00 3.77
C ILE A 128 -26.70 8.47 4.69
N LYS A 129 -27.90 8.68 4.14
CA LYS A 129 -29.07 9.12 4.92
C LYS A 129 -29.41 8.08 5.98
N ASN A 130 -30.01 8.53 7.07
CA ASN A 130 -30.37 7.68 8.22
C ASN A 130 -29.16 7.01 8.90
N SER A 131 -27.94 7.50 8.67
CA SER A 131 -26.74 7.04 9.35
C SER A 131 -25.77 8.20 9.58
N LYS A 132 -24.89 8.08 10.58
CA LYS A 132 -23.75 9.00 10.78
C LYS A 132 -22.54 8.64 9.90
N VAL A 133 -22.76 7.88 8.82
CA VAL A 133 -21.70 7.35 7.95
C VAL A 133 -21.60 8.18 6.68
N PHE A 134 -20.37 8.50 6.28
CA PHE A 134 -20.09 9.10 4.98
C PHE A 134 -18.97 8.33 4.29
N ILE A 135 -19.05 8.30 2.96
CA ILE A 135 -18.01 7.80 2.08
C ILE A 135 -17.23 9.01 1.57
N ARG A 136 -15.93 9.05 1.77
CA ARG A 136 -15.04 10.10 1.26
C ARG A 136 -14.29 9.58 0.05
N VAL A 137 -14.26 10.37 -1.01
CA VAL A 137 -13.53 10.09 -2.25
C VAL A 137 -12.42 11.14 -2.41
N LEU A 138 -11.17 10.71 -2.31
CA LEU A 138 -9.99 11.55 -2.48
C LEU A 138 -9.29 11.16 -3.78
N TYR A 139 -9.32 12.06 -4.77
CA TYR A 139 -8.67 11.84 -6.06
C TYR A 139 -7.37 12.63 -6.15
N THR A 140 -6.27 11.93 -6.43
CA THR A 140 -4.95 12.54 -6.66
C THR A 140 -4.68 12.59 -8.15
N LYS A 141 -4.76 13.79 -8.75
CA LYS A 141 -4.57 13.99 -10.21
C LYS A 141 -3.20 13.52 -10.70
N PHE A 142 -2.14 13.77 -9.94
CA PHE A 142 -0.77 13.46 -10.33
C PHE A 142 -0.54 11.95 -10.51
N THR A 143 -0.92 11.17 -9.51
CA THR A 143 -0.75 9.70 -9.52
C THR A 143 -1.88 8.96 -10.24
N LYS A 144 -2.95 9.66 -10.62
CA LYS A 144 -4.20 9.09 -11.17
C LYS A 144 -4.74 7.97 -10.27
N THR A 145 -4.72 8.21 -8.97
CA THR A 145 -5.19 7.27 -7.94
C THR A 145 -6.33 7.88 -7.16
N CYS A 146 -7.27 7.04 -6.75
CA CYS A 146 -8.38 7.44 -5.90
C CYS A 146 -8.36 6.65 -4.60
N THR A 147 -8.46 7.32 -3.47
CA THR A 147 -8.71 6.69 -2.18
C THR A 147 -10.17 6.87 -1.81
N VAL A 148 -10.86 5.75 -1.58
CA VAL A 148 -12.26 5.72 -1.16
C VAL A 148 -12.29 5.19 0.28
N SER A 149 -12.81 5.98 1.22
CA SER A 149 -12.83 5.64 2.65
C SER A 149 -14.22 5.80 3.25
N VAL A 150 -14.55 4.93 4.20
CA VAL A 150 -15.78 5.02 5.00
C VAL A 150 -15.45 5.59 6.37
N SER A 151 -16.24 6.55 6.84
CA SER A 151 -15.97 7.27 8.08
C SER A 151 -16.17 6.46 9.36
N SER A 152 -16.96 5.37 9.30
CA SER A 152 -17.30 4.56 10.46
C SER A 152 -16.41 3.32 10.56
N ILE A 153 -15.96 2.99 11.77
CA ILE A 153 -15.22 1.76 12.10
C ILE A 153 -16.14 0.53 11.95
N LYS A 154 -17.43 0.70 12.23
CA LYS A 154 -18.49 -0.31 12.10
C LYS A 154 -19.64 0.28 11.27
N PRO A 155 -19.50 0.35 9.95
CA PRO A 155 -20.57 0.80 9.09
C PRO A 155 -21.73 -0.21 9.09
N PRO A 156 -22.96 0.23 8.77
CA PRO A 156 -24.09 -0.67 8.57
C PRO A 156 -23.75 -1.76 7.53
N GLU A 157 -24.29 -2.97 7.71
CA GLU A 157 -24.03 -4.11 6.82
C GLU A 157 -24.34 -3.80 5.35
N LYS A 158 -25.39 -3.02 5.08
CA LYS A 158 -25.72 -2.55 3.72
C LYS A 158 -24.58 -1.75 3.09
N VAL A 159 -23.90 -0.89 3.85
CA VAL A 159 -22.76 -0.09 3.37
C VAL A 159 -21.53 -0.98 3.11
N ILE A 160 -21.36 -2.04 3.90
CA ILE A 160 -20.30 -3.04 3.66
C ILE A 160 -20.54 -3.73 2.31
N LYS A 161 -21.77 -4.21 2.07
CA LYS A 161 -22.15 -4.85 0.80
C LYS A 161 -21.99 -3.92 -0.40
N VAL A 162 -22.31 -2.63 -0.25
CA VAL A 162 -22.03 -1.60 -1.27
C VAL A 162 -20.54 -1.55 -1.59
N PHE A 163 -19.67 -1.59 -0.58
CA PHE A 163 -18.22 -1.51 -0.77
C PHE A 163 -17.63 -2.77 -1.40
N GLU A 164 -18.14 -3.94 -1.04
CA GLU A 164 -17.76 -5.23 -1.65
C GLU A 164 -18.17 -5.27 -3.12
N GLY A 165 -19.43 -4.94 -3.42
CA GLY A 165 -19.90 -4.84 -4.81
C GLY A 165 -19.16 -3.79 -5.62
N PHE A 166 -18.85 -2.64 -5.01
CA PHE A 166 -18.03 -1.59 -5.63
C PHE A 166 -16.62 -2.07 -5.96
N GLN A 167 -15.98 -2.83 -5.06
CA GLN A 167 -14.67 -3.42 -5.28
C GLN A 167 -14.69 -4.40 -6.46
N ASP A 168 -15.70 -5.27 -6.52
CA ASP A 168 -15.83 -6.29 -7.57
C ASP A 168 -16.14 -5.66 -8.94
N GLU A 169 -17.05 -4.69 -8.97
CA GLU A 169 -17.44 -3.98 -10.18
C GLU A 169 -16.25 -3.23 -10.79
N LEU A 170 -15.51 -2.47 -9.98
CA LEU A 170 -14.31 -1.80 -10.44
C LEU A 170 -13.24 -2.79 -10.88
N ASN A 171 -13.03 -3.88 -10.16
CA ASN A 171 -12.08 -4.92 -10.56
C ASN A 171 -12.47 -5.64 -11.86
N ASN A 172 -13.63 -5.38 -12.47
CA ASN A 172 -14.00 -5.87 -13.78
C ASN A 172 -13.91 -4.82 -14.88
N GLN A 173 -13.75 -3.54 -14.53
CA GLN A 173 -13.64 -2.44 -15.49
C GLN A 173 -12.24 -2.35 -16.12
N LYS A 174 -12.22 -2.12 -17.43
CA LYS A 174 -11.02 -1.73 -18.17
C LYS A 174 -10.83 -0.23 -18.05
N SER A 175 -9.57 0.21 -18.09
CA SER A 175 -9.24 1.63 -18.08
C SER A 175 -8.02 1.89 -18.96
N ASP A 176 -8.12 2.96 -19.75
CA ASP A 176 -7.03 3.47 -20.57
C ASP A 176 -6.06 4.33 -19.75
N LEU A 177 -6.44 4.69 -18.52
CA LEU A 177 -5.56 5.40 -17.60
C LEU A 177 -4.51 4.45 -17.03
N LYS A 178 -3.24 4.86 -17.11
CA LYS A 178 -2.14 4.21 -16.40
C LYS A 178 -1.72 5.06 -15.22
N SER A 179 -1.71 4.46 -14.04
CA SER A 179 -1.20 5.06 -12.82
C SER A 179 0.32 4.96 -12.80
N TRP A 180 0.98 6.10 -12.55
CA TRP A 180 2.42 6.18 -12.35
C TRP A 180 2.91 5.38 -11.15
N MET A 181 2.02 5.06 -10.19
CA MET A 181 2.39 4.27 -9.02
C MET A 181 2.83 2.84 -9.37
N GLY A 182 2.28 2.24 -10.44
CA GLY A 182 2.72 0.92 -10.89
C GLY A 182 4.17 0.94 -11.37
N ILE A 183 4.52 1.96 -12.17
CA ILE A 183 5.88 2.18 -12.67
C ILE A 183 6.83 2.47 -11.50
N LEU A 184 6.43 3.32 -10.55
CA LEU A 184 7.22 3.65 -9.37
C LEU A 184 7.53 2.40 -8.54
N TYR A 185 6.54 1.52 -8.31
CA TYR A 185 6.76 0.26 -7.59
C TYR A 185 7.68 -0.70 -8.33
N ILE A 186 7.57 -0.80 -9.66
CA ILE A 186 8.50 -1.60 -10.48
C ILE A 186 9.92 -1.05 -10.32
N PHE A 187 10.10 0.27 -10.48
CA PHE A 187 11.41 0.90 -10.39
C PHE A 187 12.04 0.72 -9.00
N LEU A 188 11.29 1.02 -7.93
CA LEU A 188 11.74 0.83 -6.56
C LEU A 188 12.10 -0.63 -6.29
N SER A 189 11.32 -1.57 -6.81
CA SER A 189 11.62 -2.99 -6.66
C SER A 189 12.89 -3.44 -7.36
N ILE A 190 13.19 -2.90 -8.55
CA ILE A 190 14.44 -3.24 -9.26
C ILE A 190 15.63 -2.71 -8.47
N LEU A 191 15.53 -1.46 -8.01
CA LEU A 191 16.57 -0.82 -7.20
C LEU A 191 16.81 -1.59 -5.90
N THR A 192 15.73 -2.05 -5.23
CA THR A 192 15.85 -2.83 -4.00
C THR A 192 16.45 -4.21 -4.24
N PHE A 193 16.03 -4.90 -5.31
CA PHE A 193 16.56 -6.20 -5.69
C PHE A 193 18.06 -6.15 -5.98
N ILE A 194 18.52 -5.21 -6.82
CA ILE A 194 19.94 -5.06 -7.17
C ILE A 194 20.78 -4.85 -5.91
N ALA A 195 20.35 -3.95 -5.04
CA ALA A 195 21.13 -3.67 -3.86
C ALA A 195 21.13 -4.80 -2.83
N SER A 196 20.02 -5.54 -2.69
CA SER A 196 20.01 -6.75 -1.87
C SER A 196 20.97 -7.82 -2.42
N ILE A 197 21.11 -7.95 -3.74
CA ILE A 197 22.13 -8.83 -4.34
C ILE A 197 23.54 -8.34 -4.00
N LEU A 198 23.82 -7.04 -4.12
CA LEU A 198 25.13 -6.48 -3.78
C LEU A 198 25.48 -6.73 -2.31
N ILE A 199 24.53 -6.53 -1.38
CA ILE A 199 24.72 -6.84 0.04
C ILE A 199 25.01 -8.33 0.23
N LEU A 200 24.27 -9.22 -0.44
CA LEU A 200 24.48 -10.66 -0.35
C LEU A 200 25.88 -11.06 -0.83
N VAL A 201 26.33 -10.52 -1.96
CA VAL A 201 27.69 -10.72 -2.49
C VAL A 201 28.73 -10.28 -1.47
N LEU A 202 28.62 -9.07 -0.92
CA LEU A 202 29.55 -8.57 0.10
C LEU A 202 29.57 -9.47 1.36
N CYS A 203 28.41 -10.01 1.77
CA CYS A 203 28.32 -10.93 2.90
C CYS A 203 29.02 -12.27 2.67
N PHE A 204 29.16 -12.72 1.42
CA PHE A 204 29.86 -13.97 1.09
C PHE A 204 31.38 -13.78 0.94
N PHE A 205 31.83 -12.61 0.46
CA PHE A 205 33.25 -12.38 0.14
C PHE A 205 34.05 -11.67 1.25
N ILE A 206 33.42 -10.85 2.10
CA ILE A 206 34.12 -10.00 3.08
C ILE A 206 33.94 -10.50 4.53
N LEU A 207 32.77 -11.06 4.84
CA LEU A 207 32.42 -11.66 6.14
C LEU A 207 32.58 -13.18 6.07
#